data_AF-A0A3D2NPD7-F1
#
_entry.id   AF-A0A3D2NPD7-F1
#
_cell.length_a   1.000
_cell.length_b   1.000
_cell.length_c   1.000
_cell.angle_alpha   90.00
_cell.angle_beta   90.00
_cell.angle_gamma   90.00
#
_symmetry.space_group_name_H-M   'P 1'
#
loop_
_entity.id
_entity.type
_entity.pdbx_description
1 polymer ?
#
loop_
_entity_poly.entity_id
_entity_poly.type
_entity_poly.pdbx_seq_one_letter_code
_entity_poly.pdbx_strand_id
1 'polypeptide(L)'
;MFYRYPNWAHYLLNHYWHIRNIRKIDATQRRKRYRLIAMEKKRLLEAGVDAETIRLLCRHLVNLRNSQAETRFWNEHHKKLQKSLF
;
A
#
# COMPACT_ATOMS: atom_id res chain seq x y z
N MET A 1 2.16 8.52 -12.77
CA MET A 1 0.70 8.48 -13.02
C MET A 1 0.11 7.30 -12.24
N PHE A 2 -0.50 7.54 -11.06
CA PHE A 2 -0.91 6.51 -10.07
C PHE A 2 -2.42 6.18 -10.11
N TYR A 3 -3.11 6.43 -11.22
CA TYR A 3 -4.58 6.29 -11.35
C TYR A 3 -5.09 4.84 -11.31
N ARG A 4 -4.20 3.85 -11.20
CA ARG A 4 -4.59 2.44 -11.13
C ARG A 4 -5.12 2.03 -9.75
N TYR A 5 -4.79 2.75 -8.68
CA TYR A 5 -5.14 2.34 -7.30
C TYR A 5 -6.16 3.28 -6.67
N PRO A 6 -6.86 2.84 -5.62
CA PRO A 6 -7.77 3.71 -4.87
C PRO A 6 -7.08 4.98 -4.36
N ASN A 7 -7.82 6.09 -4.27
CA ASN A 7 -7.27 7.38 -3.86
C ASN A 7 -6.58 7.32 -2.48
N TRP A 8 -7.11 6.52 -1.56
CA TRP A 8 -6.54 6.33 -0.22
C TRP A 8 -5.14 5.68 -0.25
N ALA A 9 -4.78 4.94 -1.31
CA ALA A 9 -3.50 4.25 -1.44
C ALA A 9 -2.35 5.15 -1.90
N HIS A 10 -2.62 6.40 -2.28
CA HIS A 10 -1.65 7.29 -2.92
C HIS A 10 -0.37 7.48 -2.08
N TYR A 11 -0.50 7.73 -0.78
CA TYR A 11 0.66 7.97 0.09
C TYR A 11 1.53 6.72 0.27
N LEU A 12 0.91 5.54 0.38
CA LEU A 12 1.64 4.26 0.42
C LEU A 12 2.43 4.04 -0.87
N LEU A 13 1.82 4.25 -2.02
CA LEU A 13 2.48 4.14 -3.33
C LEU A 13 3.72 5.03 -3.41
N ASN A 14 3.60 6.28 -2.98
CA ASN A 14 4.69 7.23 -2.98
C ASN A 14 5.84 6.79 -2.04
N HIS A 15 5.53 6.35 -0.83
CA HIS A 15 6.55 5.87 0.11
C HIS A 15 7.31 4.64 -0.41
N TYR A 16 6.59 3.66 -0.98
CA TYR A 16 7.22 2.49 -1.57
C TYR A 16 8.03 2.83 -2.82
N TRP A 17 7.57 3.76 -3.65
CA TRP A 17 8.37 4.28 -4.76
C TRP A 17 9.66 4.92 -4.28
N HIS A 18 9.61 5.75 -3.23
CA HIS A 18 10.81 6.32 -2.62
C HIS A 18 11.76 5.23 -2.08
N ILE A 19 11.25 4.20 -1.40
CA ILE A 19 12.08 3.09 -0.90
C ILE A 19 12.85 2.39 -2.02
N ARG A 20 12.23 2.20 -3.19
CA ARG A 20 12.90 1.58 -4.35
C ARG A 20 14.01 2.44 -4.95
N ASN A 21 13.88 3.77 -4.83
CA ASN A 21 14.84 4.73 -5.38
C ASN A 21 15.89 5.20 -4.35
N ILE A 22 15.76 4.83 -3.08
CA ILE A 22 16.75 5.15 -2.04
C ILE A 22 18.03 4.32 -2.27
N ARG A 23 19.19 4.99 -2.25
CA ARG A 23 20.49 4.34 -2.35
C ARG A 23 20.73 3.43 -1.14
N LYS A 24 21.47 2.32 -1.32
CA LYS A 24 21.71 1.35 -0.24
C LYS A 24 22.38 1.96 1.00
N ILE A 25 23.20 2.99 0.82
CA ILE A 25 23.90 3.70 1.89
C ILE A 25 22.99 4.56 2.77
N ASP A 26 21.81 4.95 2.28
CA ASP A 26 20.90 5.89 2.96
C ASP A 26 19.94 5.16 3.91
N ALA A 27 20.50 4.42 4.87
CA ALA A 27 19.73 3.66 5.86
C ALA A 27 18.78 4.54 6.70
N THR A 28 19.17 5.78 6.97
CA THR A 28 18.35 6.77 7.70
C THR A 28 17.09 7.12 6.92
N GLN A 29 17.21 7.40 5.62
CA GLN A 29 16.05 7.72 4.78
C GLN A 29 15.12 6.52 4.66
N ARG A 30 15.68 5.31 4.52
CA ARG A 30 14.90 4.07 4.49
C ARG A 30 14.09 3.87 5.78
N ARG A 31 14.73 4.04 6.94
CA ARG A 31 14.05 3.97 8.26
C ARG A 31 12.97 5.03 8.39
N LYS A 32 13.22 6.26 7.94
CA LYS A 32 12.22 7.34 7.89
C LYS A 32 11.00 6.93 7.06
N ARG A 33 11.21 6.36 5.86
CA ARG A 33 10.10 5.90 5.00
C ARG A 33 9.29 4.77 5.63
N TYR A 34 9.91 3.80 6.27
CA TYR A 34 9.18 2.75 6.98
C TYR A 34 8.34 3.29 8.14
N ARG A 35 8.83 4.30 8.88
CA ARG A 35 8.04 4.97 9.93
C ARG A 35 6.81 5.67 9.32
N LEU A 36 6.98 6.38 8.20
CA LEU A 36 5.87 7.03 7.51
C LEU A 36 4.85 6.02 6.99
N ILE A 37 5.29 4.87 6.47
CA ILE A 37 4.39 3.78 6.07
C ILE A 37 3.60 3.26 7.28
N ALA A 38 4.24 3.07 8.44
CA ALA A 38 3.54 2.62 9.64
C ALA A 38 2.48 3.62 10.11
N MET A 39 2.79 4.92 10.09
CA MET A 39 1.83 5.99 10.39
C MET A 39 0.67 6.00 9.39
N GLU A 40 0.95 5.86 8.09
CA GLU A 40 -0.08 5.85 7.06
C GLU A 40 -0.99 4.63 7.17
N LYS A 41 -0.44 3.45 7.48
CA LYS A 41 -1.25 2.26 7.77
C LYS A 41 -2.19 2.50 8.94
N LYS A 42 -1.71 3.14 10.02
CA LYS A 42 -2.54 3.49 11.17
C LYS A 42 -3.66 4.45 10.78
N ARG A 43 -3.33 5.53 10.04
CA ARG A 43 -4.29 6.50 9.53
C ARG A 43 -5.39 5.86 8.67
N LEU A 44 -5.01 4.90 7.81
CA LEU A 44 -5.96 4.18 6.95
C LEU A 44 -6.90 3.27 7.75
N LEU A 45 -6.38 2.58 8.77
CA LEU A 45 -7.20 1.77 9.68
C LEU A 45 -8.20 2.64 10.44
N GLU A 46 -7.76 3.80 10.95
CA GLU A 46 -8.63 4.77 11.63
C GLU A 46 -9.69 5.38 10.68
N ALA A 47 -9.35 5.53 9.40
CA ALA A 47 -10.29 5.96 8.36
C ALA A 47 -11.26 4.85 7.89
N GLY A 48 -11.24 3.67 8.51
CA GLY A 48 -12.15 2.56 8.21
C GLY A 48 -11.72 1.69 7.02
N VAL A 49 -10.49 1.83 6.53
CA VAL A 49 -9.97 0.94 5.48
C VAL A 49 -9.62 -0.42 6.10
N ASP A 50 -10.07 -1.50 5.45
CA ASP A 50 -9.89 -2.86 5.91
C ASP A 50 -8.39 -3.25 6.05
N ALA A 51 -8.05 -3.85 7.20
CA ALA A 51 -6.69 -4.21 7.55
C ALA A 51 -6.05 -5.22 6.59
N GLU A 52 -6.83 -6.19 6.12
CA GLU A 52 -6.36 -7.22 5.19
C GLU A 52 -6.08 -6.61 3.82
N THR A 53 -6.96 -5.71 3.36
CA THR A 53 -6.77 -4.95 2.12
C THR A 53 -5.49 -4.12 2.16
N ILE A 54 -5.21 -3.42 3.26
CA ILE A 54 -3.96 -2.67 3.46
C ILE A 54 -2.75 -3.62 3.44
N ARG A 55 -2.84 -4.77 4.11
CA ARG A 55 -1.76 -5.76 4.18
C ARG A 55 -1.41 -6.32 2.80
N LEU A 56 -2.42 -6.69 2.02
CA LEU A 56 -2.27 -7.20 0.65
C LEU A 56 -1.68 -6.14 -0.27
N LEU A 57 -2.15 -4.89 -0.16
CA LEU A 57 -1.55 -3.78 -0.89
C LEU A 57 -0.07 -3.63 -0.56
N CYS A 58 0.30 -3.55 0.72
CA CYS A 58 1.70 -3.41 1.13
C CYS A 58 2.58 -4.55 0.60
N ARG A 59 2.06 -5.79 0.60
CA ARG A 59 2.75 -6.97 0.06
C ARG A 59 2.99 -6.82 -1.45
N HIS A 60 2.01 -6.34 -2.21
CA HIS A 60 2.17 -6.02 -3.62
C HIS A 60 3.20 -4.90 -3.85
N LEU A 61 3.14 -3.82 -3.06
CA LEU A 61 4.02 -2.66 -3.23
C LEU A 61 5.51 -2.95 -2.96
N VAL A 62 5.81 -3.96 -2.13
CA VAL A 62 7.17 -4.47 -1.92
C VAL A 62 7.75 -5.02 -3.23
N ASN A 63 6.96 -5.77 -4.00
CA ASN A 63 7.39 -6.37 -5.26
C ASN A 63 6.28 -6.26 -6.33
N LEU A 64 6.33 -5.19 -7.12
CA LEU A 64 5.35 -4.93 -8.18
C LEU A 64 5.36 -5.96 -9.31
N ARG A 65 6.39 -6.81 -9.41
CA ARG A 65 6.46 -7.89 -10.42
C ARG A 65 5.68 -9.13 -9.98
N ASN A 66 5.23 -9.19 -8.72
CA ASN A 66 4.45 -10.30 -8.21
C ASN A 66 2.98 -10.15 -8.60
N SER A 67 2.62 -10.70 -9.77
CA SER A 67 1.25 -10.69 -10.29
C SER A 67 0.24 -11.35 -9.34
N GLN A 68 0.64 -12.39 -8.60
CA GLN A 68 -0.25 -13.03 -7.64
C GLN A 68 -0.58 -12.12 -6.46
N ALA A 69 0.36 -11.32 -5.99
CA ALA A 69 0.12 -10.34 -4.93
C ALA A 69 -0.82 -9.23 -5.41
N GLU A 70 -0.65 -8.79 -6.66
CA GLU A 70 -1.55 -7.84 -7.32
C GLU A 70 -2.99 -8.38 -7.40
N THR A 71 -3.17 -9.60 -7.92
CA THR A 71 -4.49 -10.23 -8.05
C THR A 71 -5.17 -10.38 -6.70
N ARG A 72 -4.44 -10.82 -5.66
CA ARG A 72 -5.01 -10.95 -4.31
C ARG A 72 -5.49 -9.61 -3.74
N PHE A 73 -4.72 -8.54 -3.93
CA PHE A 73 -5.14 -7.20 -3.53
C PHE A 73 -6.43 -6.77 -4.23
N TRP A 74 -6.52 -6.92 -5.56
CA TRP A 74 -7.71 -6.53 -6.31
C TRP A 74 -8.94 -7.36 -5.98
N ASN A 75 -8.77 -8.67 -5.79
CA ASN A 75 -9.86 -9.55 -5.39
C ASN A 75 -10.45 -9.15 -4.03
N GLU A 76 -9.60 -8.90 -3.04
CA GLU A 76 -10.08 -8.49 -1.71
C GLU A 76 -10.73 -7.10 -1.77
N HIS A 77 -10.12 -6.15 -2.49
CA HIS A 77 -10.68 -4.81 -2.66
C HIS A 77 -12.05 -4.84 -3.33
N HIS A 78 -12.22 -5.59 -4.43
CA HIS A 78 -13.51 -5.72 -5.12
C HIS A 78 -14.57 -6.40 -4.27
N LYS A 79 -14.20 -7.45 -3.52
CA LYS A 79 -15.12 -8.13 -2.59
C LYS A 79 -15.66 -7.16 -1.54
N LYS A 80 -14.82 -6.25 -1.03
CA LYS A 80 -15.23 -5.24 -0.04
C LYS A 80 -16.10 -4.15 -0.67
N LEU A 81 -15.79 -3.71 -1.88
CA LEU A 81 -16.65 -2.78 -2.63
C LEU A 81 -18.04 -3.36 -2.89
N GLN A 82 -18.11 -4.62 -3.33
CA GLN A 82 -19.38 -5.31 -3.52
C GLN A 82 -20.17 -5.41 -2.22
N LYS A 83 -19.52 -5.78 -1.11
CA LYS A 83 -20.15 -5.83 0.20
C LYS A 83 -20.68 -4.47 0.68
N SER A 84 -20.09 -3.36 0.26
CA SER A 84 -20.53 -2.01 0.65
C SER A 84 -21.75 -1.50 -0.13
N LEU A 85 -22.12 -2.16 -1.23
CA LEU A 85 -23.22 -1.76 -2.12
C LEU A 85 -24.55 -2.46 -1.78
N PHE A 86 -24.53 -3.42 -0.85
CA PHE A 86 -25.69 -4.14 -0.32
C PHE A 86 -25.84 -3.84 1.17
#